data_AF-A0A8S2RV71-F1
#
_entry.id   AF-A0A8S2RV71-F1
#
_cell.length_a   1.000
_cell.length_b   1.000
_cell.length_c   1.000
_cell.angle_alpha   90.00
_cell.angle_beta   90.00
_cell.angle_gamma   90.00
#
_symmetry.space_group_name_H-M   'P 1'
#
loop_
_entity.id
_entity.type
_entity.pdbx_description
1 polymer ?
#
loop_
_entity_poly.entity_id
_entity_poly.type
_entity_poly.pdbx_seq_one_letter_code
_entity_poly.pdbx_strand_id
1 'polypeptide(L)'
;MGIHSNSVIFGNVGVIAIDDFYQCASVASSSVYSSMLWADHFELVELIANQRQKDDRCFVQMPNRIRQMKKKSAMLKEDQNNLEKCHQRYLKNEHHPEA
;
A
#
# COMPACT_ATOMS: atom_id res chain seq x y z
N MET A 1 44.35 3.46 -4.09
CA MET A 1 42.98 3.01 -3.74
C MET A 1 42.17 2.99 -5.02
N GLY A 2 42.08 1.85 -5.68
CA GLY A 2 41.28 1.70 -6.91
C GLY A 2 39.82 1.48 -6.52
N ILE A 3 38.97 2.46 -6.79
CA ILE A 3 37.52 2.23 -6.81
C ILE A 3 37.28 1.39 -8.07
N HIS A 4 37.14 0.08 -7.92
CA HIS A 4 36.64 -0.76 -9.00
C HIS A 4 35.22 -0.28 -9.31
N SER A 5 35.04 0.46 -10.41
CA SER A 5 33.73 0.82 -10.94
C SER A 5 33.04 -0.46 -11.40
N ASN A 6 32.33 -1.13 -10.50
CA ASN A 6 31.48 -2.23 -10.88
C ASN A 6 30.28 -1.63 -11.65
N SER A 7 30.33 -1.71 -12.98
CA SER A 7 29.29 -1.17 -13.88
C SER A 7 28.02 -2.04 -13.90
N VAL A 8 28.03 -3.16 -13.18
CA VAL A 8 26.86 -4.02 -13.04
C VAL A 8 25.88 -3.37 -12.08
N ILE A 9 24.67 -3.10 -12.56
CA ILE A 9 23.57 -2.50 -11.80
C ILE A 9 23.36 -3.30 -10.50
N PHE A 10 23.24 -2.60 -9.37
CA PHE A 10 23.16 -3.16 -8.00
C PHE A 10 24.27 -4.15 -7.63
N GLY A 11 25.43 -4.15 -8.31
CA GLY A 11 26.55 -5.04 -7.96
C GLY A 11 26.26 -6.52 -8.18
N ASN A 12 25.48 -6.86 -9.22
CA ASN A 12 25.03 -8.22 -9.55
C ASN A 12 24.06 -8.82 -8.52
N VAL A 13 23.27 -7.97 -7.87
CA VAL A 13 22.19 -8.37 -6.95
C VAL A 13 20.85 -8.21 -7.66
N GLY A 14 20.04 -9.28 -7.65
CA GLY A 14 18.65 -9.20 -8.09
C GLY A 14 17.79 -8.48 -7.07
N VAL A 15 17.05 -7.46 -7.49
CA VAL A 15 16.20 -6.65 -6.60
C VAL A 15 14.73 -6.82 -6.97
N ILE A 16 13.92 -7.15 -5.97
CA ILE A 16 12.45 -7.12 -6.07
C ILE A 16 11.97 -6.08 -5.06
N ALA A 17 11.33 -5.03 -5.56
CA ALA A 17 10.76 -3.98 -4.72
C ALA A 17 9.23 -4.14 -4.65
N ILE A 18 8.67 -4.06 -3.45
CA ILE A 18 7.25 -4.25 -3.16
C ILE A 18 6.78 -3.05 -2.33
N ASP A 19 5.78 -2.34 -2.81
CA ASP A 19 5.28 -1.13 -2.14
C ASP A 19 3.83 -0.82 -2.52
N ASP A 20 3.21 0.11 -1.77
CA ASP A 20 1.92 0.71 -2.06
C ASP A 20 2.01 2.23 -1.87
N PHE A 21 2.10 2.96 -2.97
CA PHE A 21 2.30 4.42 -2.98
C PHE A 21 1.12 5.24 -2.43
N TYR A 22 0.00 4.60 -2.12
CA TYR A 22 -1.12 5.25 -1.44
C TYR A 22 -0.99 5.20 0.09
N GLN A 23 0.04 4.54 0.62
CA GLN A 23 0.39 4.55 2.04
C GLN A 23 1.17 5.82 2.42
N CYS A 24 1.78 5.82 3.59
CA CYS A 24 2.55 6.95 4.09
C CYS A 24 3.73 7.26 3.16
N ALA A 25 3.80 8.51 2.70
CA ALA A 25 4.96 9.02 1.97
C ALA A 25 6.22 9.07 2.86
N SER A 26 7.40 9.11 2.23
CA SER A 26 8.66 9.35 2.94
C SER A 26 8.58 10.62 3.80
N VAL A 27 9.10 10.55 5.02
CA VAL A 27 8.99 11.61 6.02
C VAL A 27 9.81 12.85 5.64
N ALA A 28 10.95 12.67 4.97
CA ALA A 28 11.93 13.74 4.76
C ALA A 28 12.60 13.75 3.37
N SER A 29 12.29 12.82 2.48
CA SER A 29 12.92 12.72 1.16
C SER A 29 11.89 12.64 0.03
N SER A 30 12.34 12.94 -1.19
CA SER A 30 11.61 12.53 -2.38
C SER A 30 11.48 11.01 -2.44
N SER A 31 10.47 10.54 -3.17
CA SER A 31 10.25 9.11 -3.28
C SER A 31 11.23 8.45 -4.23
N VAL A 32 11.65 7.22 -3.89
CA VAL A 32 12.62 6.42 -4.64
C VAL A 32 12.19 6.16 -6.10
N TYR A 33 10.88 6.04 -6.35
CA TYR A 33 10.32 5.80 -7.68
C TYR A 33 10.44 7.00 -8.64
N SER A 34 10.78 8.20 -8.15
CA SER A 34 11.00 9.37 -9.00
C SER A 34 12.40 9.43 -9.64
N SER A 35 13.25 8.45 -9.33
CA SER A 35 14.63 8.39 -9.84
C SER A 35 14.72 7.67 -11.20
N MET A 36 15.70 8.07 -12.03
CA MET A 36 16.00 7.37 -13.30
C MET A 36 16.33 5.89 -13.10
N LEU A 37 16.94 5.55 -11.97
CA LEU A 37 17.24 4.17 -11.57
C LEU A 37 16.00 3.29 -11.47
N TRP A 38 14.85 3.86 -11.08
CA TRP A 38 13.60 3.11 -11.06
C TRP A 38 13.03 2.90 -12.48
N ALA A 39 13.02 3.96 -13.29
CA ALA A 39 12.48 3.93 -14.65
C ALA A 39 13.26 3.02 -15.60
N ASP A 40 14.58 2.92 -15.42
CA ASP A 40 15.46 2.20 -16.35
C ASP A 40 15.68 0.71 -15.99
N HIS A 41 15.36 0.30 -14.75
CA HIS A 41 15.81 -1.00 -14.23
C HIS A 41 14.73 -1.86 -13.56
N PHE A 42 13.49 -1.36 -13.43
CA PHE A 42 12.39 -2.11 -12.84
C PHE A 42 11.23 -2.27 -13.81
N GLU A 43 10.64 -3.47 -13.81
CA GLU A 43 9.35 -3.74 -14.43
C GLU A 43 8.24 -3.67 -13.38
N LEU A 44 7.14 -3.00 -13.71
CA LEU A 44 6.00 -2.84 -12.80
C LEU A 44 5.02 -4.01 -12.93
N VAL A 45 4.67 -4.62 -11.81
CA VAL A 45 3.58 -5.60 -11.69
C VAL A 45 2.63 -5.16 -10.59
N GLU A 46 1.33 -5.17 -10.86
CA GLU A 46 0.29 -4.79 -9.90
C GLU A 46 -0.45 -6.01 -9.33
N LEU A 47 -0.58 -6.07 -8.00
CA LEU A 47 -1.42 -7.04 -7.31
C LEU A 47 -2.82 -6.46 -7.10
N ILE A 48 -3.84 -7.13 -7.64
CA ILE A 48 -5.22 -6.60 -7.67
C ILE A 48 -6.10 -7.21 -6.56
N ALA A 49 -5.79 -8.42 -6.11
CA ALA A 49 -6.63 -9.15 -5.16
C ALA A 49 -6.25 -8.84 -3.69
N ASN A 50 -7.21 -8.34 -2.91
CA ASN A 50 -7.05 -8.19 -1.47
C ASN A 50 -7.28 -9.53 -0.76
N GLN A 51 -6.21 -10.11 -0.23
CA GLN A 51 -6.26 -11.38 0.50
C GLN A 51 -6.50 -11.22 2.01
N ARG A 52 -6.27 -10.02 2.56
CA ARG A 52 -6.35 -9.78 4.02
C ARG A 52 -7.80 -9.77 4.51
N GLN A 53 -8.71 -9.17 3.74
CA GLN A 53 -10.12 -9.06 4.12
C GLN A 53 -11.05 -9.81 3.16
N LYS A 54 -10.51 -10.81 2.43
CA LYS A 54 -11.20 -11.51 1.34
C LYS A 54 -12.60 -12.04 1.70
N ASP A 55 -12.83 -12.36 2.97
CA ASP A 55 -14.07 -12.94 3.48
C ASP A 55 -15.18 -11.89 3.74
N ASP A 56 -14.83 -10.59 3.77
CA ASP A 56 -15.79 -9.48 3.87
C ASP A 56 -15.70 -8.59 2.62
N ARG A 57 -16.51 -8.94 1.61
CA ARG A 57 -16.53 -8.25 0.31
C ARG A 57 -16.87 -6.77 0.43
N CYS A 58 -17.79 -6.40 1.33
CA CYS A 58 -18.16 -5.01 1.58
C CYS A 58 -16.99 -4.25 2.20
N PHE A 59 -16.32 -4.87 3.17
CA PHE A 59 -15.14 -4.29 3.81
C PHE A 59 -13.92 -4.24 2.89
N VAL A 60 -13.75 -5.13 1.90
CA VAL A 60 -12.65 -5.03 0.91
C VAL A 60 -12.81 -3.83 -0.02
N GLN A 61 -14.04 -3.50 -0.39
CA GLN A 61 -14.28 -2.40 -1.32
C GLN A 61 -14.04 -1.03 -0.68
N MET A 62 -14.31 -0.90 0.61
CA MET A 62 -14.11 0.34 1.37
C MET A 62 -12.67 0.87 1.35
N PRO A 63 -11.61 0.12 1.76
CA PRO A 63 -10.23 0.57 1.73
C PRO A 63 -9.76 0.84 0.30
N ASN A 64 -10.24 0.09 -0.71
CA ASN A 64 -9.94 0.37 -2.11
C ASN A 64 -10.47 1.75 -2.55
N ARG A 65 -11.66 2.15 -2.07
CA ARG A 65 -12.18 3.50 -2.27
C ARG A 65 -11.35 4.53 -1.51
N ILE A 66 -11.11 4.32 -0.21
CA ILE A 66 -10.34 5.22 0.66
C ILE A 66 -8.94 5.47 0.09
N ARG A 67 -8.28 4.44 -0.42
CA ARG A 67 -6.96 4.50 -1.07
C ARG A 67 -6.89 5.60 -2.13
N GLN A 68 -7.97 5.81 -2.88
CA GLN A 68 -8.03 6.78 -3.99
C GLN A 68 -8.74 8.09 -3.61
N MET A 69 -9.21 8.23 -2.37
CA MET A 69 -9.94 9.42 -1.94
C MET A 69 -9.02 10.63 -1.81
N LYS A 70 -9.54 11.80 -2.22
CA LYS A 70 -8.87 13.07 -1.96
C LYS A 70 -9.09 13.47 -0.51
N LYS A 71 -8.10 14.12 0.09
CA LYS A 71 -8.25 14.69 1.43
C LYS A 71 -9.49 15.60 1.46
N LYS A 72 -10.36 15.41 2.47
CA LYS A 72 -11.65 16.12 2.67
C LYS A 72 -12.81 15.72 1.74
N SER A 73 -12.67 14.76 0.83
CA SER A 73 -13.84 14.25 0.12
C SER A 73 -14.76 13.45 1.05
N ALA A 74 -16.07 13.57 0.88
CA ALA A 74 -17.03 12.81 1.67
C ALA A 74 -16.90 11.31 1.39
N MET A 75 -16.93 10.48 2.43
CA MET A 75 -17.05 9.02 2.31
C MET A 75 -18.49 8.65 1.93
N LEU A 76 -18.65 7.50 1.27
CA LEU A 76 -19.97 6.93 1.05
C LEU A 76 -20.62 6.58 2.40
N LYS A 77 -21.94 6.73 2.50
CA LYS A 77 -22.68 6.41 3.72
C LYS A 77 -22.54 4.93 4.11
N GLU A 78 -22.43 4.04 3.13
CA GLU A 78 -22.14 2.62 3.35
C GLU A 78 -20.78 2.41 4.04
N ASP A 79 -19.73 3.10 3.59
CA ASP A 79 -18.39 3.01 4.18
C ASP A 79 -18.35 3.54 5.61
N GLN A 80 -19.05 4.65 5.86
CA GLN A 80 -19.22 5.21 7.20
C GLN A 80 -19.89 4.21 8.14
N ASN A 81 -20.98 3.58 7.68
CA ASN A 81 -21.67 2.55 8.46
C ASN A 81 -20.78 1.32 8.71
N ASN A 82 -19.94 0.93 7.75
CA ASN A 82 -19.01 -0.20 7.91
C ASN A 82 -17.92 0.12 8.93
N LEU A 83 -17.34 1.32 8.91
CA LEU A 83 -16.40 1.77 9.93
C LEU A 83 -17.04 1.81 11.32
N GLU A 84 -18.27 2.33 11.43
CA GLU A 84 -18.99 2.38 12.70
C GLU A 84 -19.21 0.98 13.26
N LYS A 85 -19.60 0.00 12.44
CA LYS A 85 -19.70 -1.40 12.85
C LYS A 85 -18.37 -1.97 13.35
N CYS A 86 -17.25 -1.62 12.72
CA CYS A 86 -15.92 -2.03 13.21
C CYS A 86 -15.59 -1.38 14.55
N HIS A 87 -15.89 -0.09 14.71
CA HIS A 87 -15.69 0.63 15.96
C HIS A 87 -16.52 0.05 17.11
N GLN A 88 -17.80 -0.26 16.86
CA GLN A 88 -18.67 -0.88 17.86
C GLN A 88 -18.19 -2.27 18.27
N ARG A 89 -17.69 -3.09 17.32
CA ARG A 89 -17.09 -4.40 17.62
C ARG A 89 -15.85 -4.26 18.52
N TYR A 90 -14.97 -3.32 18.19
CA TYR A 90 -13.79 -3.00 19.00
C TYR A 90 -14.19 -2.61 20.44
N LEU A 91 -15.15 -1.69 20.62
CA LEU A 91 -15.61 -1.26 21.95
C LEU A 91 -16.21 -2.40 22.78
N LYS A 92 -16.80 -3.40 22.13
CA LYS A 92 -17.37 -4.59 22.77
C LYS A 92 -16.35 -5.71 23.02
N ASN A 93 -15.10 -5.54 22.61
CA ASN A 93 -14.07 -6.58 22.57
C ASN A 93 -14.47 -7.82 21.72
N GLU A 94 -15.38 -7.63 20.77
CA GLU A 94 -15.79 -8.66 19.82
C GLU A 94 -14.77 -8.68 18.67
N HIS A 95 -13.71 -9.46 18.84
CA HIS A 95 -12.68 -9.61 17.82
C HIS A 95 -13.22 -10.45 16.66
N HIS A 96 -12.91 -10.05 15.43
CA HIS A 96 -13.17 -10.90 14.27
C HIS A 96 -12.36 -12.20 14.45
N PRO A 97 -12.91 -13.39 14.20
CA PRO A 97 -12.22 -14.67 14.41
C PRO A 97 -10.93 -14.84 13.60
N GLU A 98 -10.62 -13.90 12.71
CA GLU A 98 -9.44 -13.88 11.83
C GLU A 98 -8.56 -12.63 12.00
N ALA A 99 -8.80 -11.81 13.03
CA ALA A 99 -8.00 -10.63 13.36
C ALA A 99 -6.92 -10.93 14.41
#